data_AF-A0A9W8A7H2-F1
#
_entry.id   AF-A0A9W8A7H2-F1
#
_cell.length_a   1.000
_cell.length_b   1.000
_cell.length_c   1.000
_cell.angle_alpha   90.00
_cell.angle_beta   90.00
_cell.angle_gamma   90.00
#
_symmetry.space_group_name_H-M   'P 1'
#
loop_
_entity.id
_entity.type
_entity.pdbx_description
1 polymer ?
#
loop_
_entity_poly.entity_id
_entity_poly.type
_entity_poly.pdbx_seq_one_letter_code
_entity_poly.pdbx_strand_id
1 'polypeptide(L)'
;MTRITPCYLRPRRNSDSTIYIPCIPPSPPSPSPSSASIPLSIDTQSFRVSNETASTPDSSPLLSLSPVSLRPSWYPEALTSPHDRIKREAKQMAKNLISRTPNDFMLYRSERGRYIKDRLYEINQTMISRNTSKSWKSEPPEVRERFKGRQRELKRQHDFMKLQWIKDNFEEVKNLAASEGMEISKRRDPEDYLGLFSSPNTFMLYRNDKLKEILASNPGLNQKVVSAMAASDWKHESKEVKEWYKSLSKKMKANRISLIAQIEEKRILRRINISYEPEIPSPPSSLTFVDHFITYNDNDHHKPTQPSDAPKDSVAYLHRISSLMNPVSDND
;
A
#
# COMPACT_ATOMS: atom_id res chain seq x y z
N MET A 1 10.58 36.64 36.38
CA MET A 1 11.11 37.15 35.10
C MET A 1 11.21 35.99 34.12
N THR A 2 10.20 35.81 33.28
CA THR A 2 10.09 34.65 32.38
C THR A 2 10.34 35.14 30.95
N ARG A 3 11.41 34.65 30.34
CA ARG A 3 11.82 35.03 28.97
C ARG A 3 10.85 34.41 27.96
N ILE A 4 10.22 35.25 27.15
CA ILE A 4 9.38 34.86 26.02
C ILE A 4 10.25 34.81 24.78
N THR A 5 10.30 33.65 24.12
CA THR A 5 11.00 33.43 22.85
C THR A 5 10.14 33.92 21.68
N PRO A 6 10.68 34.70 20.71
CA PRO A 6 9.90 35.12 19.55
C PRO A 6 9.90 34.04 18.46
N CYS A 7 8.71 33.64 18.03
CA CYS A 7 8.52 32.78 16.86
C CYS A 7 8.55 33.64 15.58
N TYR A 8 9.50 33.35 14.68
CA TYR A 8 9.56 33.95 13.35
C TYR A 8 8.50 33.33 12.42
N LEU A 9 7.59 34.17 11.93
CA LEU A 9 6.64 33.83 10.86
C LEU A 9 7.33 33.94 9.50
N ARG A 10 7.22 32.89 8.67
CA ARG A 10 7.62 32.92 7.26
C ARG A 10 6.60 33.70 6.42
N PRO A 11 7.02 34.50 5.41
CA PRO A 11 6.09 35.13 4.49
C PRO A 11 5.51 34.10 3.51
N ARG A 12 4.18 34.02 3.42
CA ARG A 12 3.46 33.22 2.42
C ARG A 12 3.05 34.13 1.28
N ARG A 13 3.45 33.78 0.06
CA ARG A 13 3.18 34.53 -1.19
C ARG A 13 1.68 34.62 -1.50
N ASN A 14 1.34 35.80 -2.02
CA ASN A 14 0.06 36.31 -2.51
C ASN A 14 -0.82 35.32 -3.27
N SER A 15 -2.11 35.32 -2.91
CA SER A 15 -3.24 35.31 -3.85
C SER A 15 -4.50 35.74 -3.11
N ASP A 16 -5.08 36.87 -3.55
CA ASP A 16 -6.26 37.53 -2.99
C ASP A 16 -7.47 36.62 -2.83
N SER A 17 -7.75 36.23 -1.59
CA SER A 17 -9.07 35.76 -1.15
C SER A 17 -9.17 35.99 0.35
N THR A 18 -9.81 37.09 0.73
CA THR A 18 -10.05 37.46 2.13
C THR A 18 -11.08 36.50 2.73
N ILE A 19 -10.61 35.37 3.25
CA ILE A 19 -11.43 34.50 4.11
C ILE A 19 -11.26 35.00 5.54
N TYR A 20 -12.31 35.60 6.09
CA TYR A 20 -12.41 35.92 7.52
C TYR A 20 -12.47 34.59 8.29
N ILE A 21 -11.37 34.24 8.97
CA ILE A 21 -11.37 33.16 9.95
C ILE A 21 -11.66 33.80 11.31
N PRO A 22 -12.82 33.57 11.94
CA PRO A 22 -13.10 34.10 13.27
C PRO A 22 -12.13 33.48 14.29
N CYS A 23 -11.44 34.33 15.04
CA CYS A 23 -10.61 33.92 16.16
C CYS A 23 -11.48 33.28 17.24
N ILE A 24 -11.32 31.97 17.43
CA ILE A 24 -11.91 31.23 18.54
C ILE A 24 -11.10 31.60 19.80
N PRO A 25 -11.71 32.16 20.86
CA PRO A 25 -11.02 32.47 22.10
C PRO A 25 -10.54 31.17 22.78
N PRO A 26 -9.39 31.19 23.47
CA PRO A 26 -8.87 30.02 24.17
C PRO A 26 -9.83 29.60 25.29
N SER A 27 -10.16 28.30 25.30
CA SER A 27 -10.99 27.68 26.33
C SER A 27 -10.38 27.86 27.73
N PRO A 28 -11.19 28.13 28.76
CA PRO A 28 -10.70 28.21 30.13
C PRO A 28 -10.18 26.85 30.62
N PRO A 29 -9.18 26.83 31.53
CA PRO A 29 -8.61 25.60 32.05
C PRO A 29 -9.64 24.84 32.90
N SER A 30 -9.81 23.55 32.60
CA SER A 30 -10.67 22.63 33.34
C SER A 30 -10.21 22.48 34.79
N PRO A 31 -11.14 22.44 35.77
CA PRO A 31 -10.79 22.24 37.17
C PRO A 31 -10.29 20.82 37.45
N SER A 32 -9.20 20.75 38.21
CA SER A 32 -8.57 19.54 38.73
C SER A 32 -9.53 18.70 39.55
N PRO A 33 -9.57 17.36 39.38
CA PRO A 33 -10.40 16.51 40.22
C PRO A 33 -9.83 16.43 41.64
N SER A 34 -10.65 16.89 42.59
CA SER A 34 -10.43 16.78 44.03
C SER A 34 -10.35 15.30 44.44
N SER A 35 -9.29 14.97 45.17
CA SER A 35 -9.04 13.65 45.74
C SER A 35 -10.11 13.31 46.78
N ALA A 36 -10.90 12.28 46.52
CA ALA A 36 -11.74 11.61 47.51
C ALA A 36 -11.09 10.27 47.87
N SER A 37 -10.66 10.18 49.12
CA SER A 37 -10.04 9.00 49.73
C SER A 37 -11.05 7.87 49.87
N ILE A 38 -10.70 6.69 49.37
CA ILE A 38 -11.38 5.42 49.67
C ILE A 38 -10.37 4.53 50.41
N PRO A 39 -10.67 4.01 51.61
CA PRO A 39 -9.82 3.02 52.26
C PRO A 39 -10.25 1.63 51.80
N LEU A 40 -9.35 0.93 51.10
CA LEU A 40 -9.49 -0.51 50.85
C LEU A 40 -8.24 -1.21 51.36
N SER A 41 -8.44 -1.82 52.53
CA SER A 41 -7.52 -2.75 53.18
C SER A 41 -7.43 -4.02 52.35
N ILE A 42 -6.28 -4.30 51.76
CA ILE A 42 -5.94 -5.62 51.21
C ILE A 42 -4.52 -5.94 51.65
N ASP A 43 -4.43 -6.91 52.55
CA ASP A 43 -3.19 -7.56 52.97
C ASP A 43 -2.46 -8.14 51.76
N THR A 44 -1.24 -7.64 51.51
CA THR A 44 -0.32 -8.27 50.56
C THR A 44 0.86 -8.79 51.35
N GLN A 45 0.91 -10.13 51.48
CA GLN A 45 2.01 -10.86 52.08
C GLN A 45 3.32 -10.57 51.34
N SER A 46 4.32 -10.24 52.12
CA SER A 46 5.71 -10.06 51.70
C SER A 46 6.35 -11.38 51.30
N PHE A 47 6.76 -11.51 50.03
CA PHE A 47 7.83 -12.43 49.66
C PHE A 47 9.08 -11.62 49.31
N ARG A 48 10.00 -11.58 50.27
CA ARG A 48 11.31 -10.93 50.19
C ARG A 48 12.28 -11.99 49.69
N VAL A 49 12.70 -11.92 48.43
CA VAL A 49 13.85 -12.68 47.93
C VAL A 49 15.01 -11.70 47.78
N SER A 50 16.03 -11.94 48.57
CA SER A 50 17.30 -11.22 48.61
C SER A 50 18.02 -11.34 47.26
N ASN A 51 18.41 -10.20 46.68
CA ASN A 51 19.44 -10.16 45.66
C ASN A 51 20.73 -9.66 46.31
N GLU A 52 21.66 -10.58 46.54
CA GLU A 52 23.02 -10.26 46.91
C GLU A 52 23.80 -9.81 45.67
N THR A 53 24.38 -8.63 45.81
CA THR A 53 25.46 -8.05 45.02
C THR A 53 26.74 -8.87 45.15
N ALA A 54 27.29 -9.33 44.03
CA ALA A 54 28.70 -9.68 43.93
C ALA A 54 29.28 -9.12 42.63
N SER A 55 30.19 -8.18 42.81
CA SER A 55 31.01 -7.53 41.81
C SER A 55 32.17 -8.43 41.40
N THR A 56 32.41 -8.63 40.10
CA THR A 56 33.78 -8.56 39.51
C THR A 56 33.71 -8.52 37.98
N PRO A 57 34.71 -7.89 37.32
CA PRO A 57 34.75 -7.66 35.89
C PRO A 57 35.54 -8.78 35.20
N ASP A 58 35.07 -9.28 34.05
CA ASP A 58 36.01 -9.67 33.01
C ASP A 58 35.40 -9.67 31.61
N SER A 59 36.27 -9.31 30.68
CA SER A 59 36.00 -8.97 29.31
C SER A 59 35.88 -10.22 28.46
N SER A 60 34.75 -10.40 27.76
CA SER A 60 34.68 -11.23 26.54
C SER A 60 33.41 -10.89 25.76
N PRO A 61 33.51 -10.57 24.45
CA PRO A 61 32.35 -10.35 23.61
C PRO A 61 31.76 -11.72 23.25
N LEU A 62 30.85 -12.22 24.09
CA LEU A 62 30.02 -13.35 23.72
C LEU A 62 29.12 -12.90 22.56
N LEU A 63 29.49 -13.35 21.37
CA LEU A 63 28.63 -13.36 20.19
C LEU A 63 27.30 -13.99 20.60
N SER A 64 26.29 -13.13 20.74
CA SER A 64 24.88 -13.48 20.83
C SER A 64 24.48 -14.16 19.52
N LEU A 65 24.86 -15.43 19.38
CA LEU A 65 24.29 -16.37 18.44
C LEU A 65 22.85 -16.54 18.89
N SER A 66 21.96 -15.80 18.25
CA SER A 66 20.53 -16.07 18.31
C SER A 66 20.36 -17.57 18.12
N PRO A 67 19.63 -18.29 18.99
CA PRO A 67 19.47 -19.73 18.87
C PRO A 67 18.90 -19.99 17.48
N VAL A 68 19.75 -20.48 16.59
CA VAL A 68 19.33 -20.97 15.29
C VAL A 68 18.44 -22.13 15.64
N SER A 69 17.13 -21.91 15.53
CA SER A 69 16.11 -22.93 15.65
C SER A 69 16.37 -23.92 14.52
N LEU A 70 17.31 -24.84 14.77
CA LEU A 70 17.58 -26.03 13.98
C LEU A 70 16.34 -26.90 14.13
N ARG A 71 15.32 -26.55 13.35
CA ARG A 71 14.13 -27.37 13.21
C ARG A 71 14.63 -28.66 12.54
N PRO A 72 14.65 -29.79 13.25
CA PRO A 72 15.25 -31.00 12.71
C PRO A 72 14.51 -31.40 11.44
N SER A 73 15.22 -31.73 10.36
CA SER A 73 14.59 -32.02 9.06
C SER A 73 13.72 -33.28 9.05
N TRP A 74 13.72 -34.03 10.17
CA TRP A 74 12.89 -35.20 10.42
C TRP A 74 11.62 -34.88 11.21
N TYR A 75 11.32 -33.61 11.52
CA TYR A 75 10.01 -33.27 12.05
C TYR A 75 8.97 -33.57 10.95
N PRO A 76 8.11 -34.59 11.12
CA PRO A 76 7.11 -34.91 10.11
C PRO A 76 6.30 -33.65 9.87
N GLU A 77 6.18 -33.26 8.61
CA GLU A 77 5.49 -32.07 8.13
C GLU A 77 4.14 -31.99 8.86
N ALA A 78 4.11 -31.15 9.90
CA ALA A 78 3.15 -31.29 11.00
C ALA A 78 1.75 -31.28 10.42
N LEU A 79 1.10 -32.46 10.39
CA LEU A 79 -0.25 -32.77 9.93
C LEU A 79 -0.99 -31.52 9.45
N THR A 80 -0.56 -30.97 8.30
CA THR A 80 -1.26 -29.79 7.79
C THR A 80 -2.60 -30.34 7.41
N SER A 81 -3.65 -29.84 8.09
CA SER A 81 -5.03 -30.25 7.87
C SER A 81 -5.22 -30.41 6.35
N PRO A 82 -5.84 -31.49 5.86
CA PRO A 82 -6.07 -31.69 4.44
C PRO A 82 -6.58 -30.41 3.73
N HIS A 83 -7.42 -29.64 4.45
CA HIS A 83 -7.85 -28.28 4.12
C HIS A 83 -6.72 -27.30 3.74
N ASP A 84 -5.65 -27.24 4.52
CA ASP A 84 -4.51 -26.34 4.28
C ASP A 84 -3.64 -26.82 3.12
N ARG A 85 -3.61 -28.13 2.82
CA ARG A 85 -2.91 -28.68 1.65
C ARG A 85 -3.65 -28.33 0.36
N ILE A 86 -4.95 -28.64 0.25
CA ILE A 86 -5.77 -28.25 -0.91
C ILE A 86 -5.71 -26.73 -1.12
N LYS A 87 -5.87 -25.95 -0.04
CA LYS A 87 -5.81 -24.49 -0.15
C LYS A 87 -4.46 -24.00 -0.65
N ARG A 88 -3.36 -24.67 -0.30
CA ARG A 88 -2.02 -24.33 -0.75
C ARG A 88 -1.81 -24.70 -2.21
N GLU A 89 -2.24 -25.89 -2.63
CA GLU A 89 -2.16 -26.37 -4.01
C GLU A 89 -3.03 -25.54 -4.95
N ALA A 90 -4.30 -25.30 -4.61
CA ALA A 90 -5.18 -24.41 -5.36
C ALA A 90 -4.62 -22.97 -5.43
N LYS A 91 -4.03 -22.47 -4.34
CA LYS A 91 -3.35 -21.17 -4.32
C LYS A 91 -2.08 -21.17 -5.16
N GLN A 92 -1.36 -22.28 -5.25
CA GLN A 92 -0.15 -22.40 -6.04
C GLN A 92 -0.48 -22.50 -7.53
N MET A 93 -1.50 -23.28 -7.91
CA MET A 93 -2.07 -23.30 -9.25
C MET A 93 -2.54 -21.89 -9.64
N ALA A 94 -3.33 -21.23 -8.79
CA ALA A 94 -3.79 -19.86 -9.05
C ALA A 94 -2.65 -18.83 -9.12
N LYS A 95 -1.57 -18.98 -8.34
CA LYS A 95 -0.39 -18.11 -8.40
C LYS A 95 0.39 -18.29 -9.70
N ASN A 96 0.56 -19.53 -10.15
CA ASN A 96 1.30 -19.86 -11.35
C ASN A 96 0.56 -19.41 -12.61
N LEU A 97 -0.77 -19.54 -12.63
CA LEU A 97 -1.56 -19.19 -13.79
C LEU A 97 -1.91 -17.70 -13.88
N ILE A 98 -1.88 -16.96 -12.76
CA ILE A 98 -2.48 -15.63 -12.71
C ILE A 98 -1.56 -14.67 -11.97
N SER A 99 -0.34 -14.52 -12.50
CA SER A 99 0.65 -13.54 -12.03
C SER A 99 0.00 -12.16 -11.87
N ARG A 100 0.40 -11.40 -10.85
CA ARG A 100 -0.21 -10.09 -10.57
C ARG A 100 -0.06 -9.16 -11.77
N THR A 101 -1.10 -8.39 -12.07
CA THR A 101 -0.99 -7.37 -13.11
C THR A 101 0.07 -6.34 -12.74
N PRO A 102 0.93 -5.94 -13.70
CA PRO A 102 1.92 -4.89 -13.47
C PRO A 102 1.19 -3.59 -13.11
N ASN A 103 1.78 -2.82 -12.18
CA ASN A 103 1.26 -1.49 -11.90
C ASN A 103 1.54 -0.52 -13.07
N ASP A 104 0.90 0.65 -13.04
CA ASP A 104 1.08 1.72 -14.03
C ASP A 104 2.55 2.10 -14.24
N PHE A 105 3.34 2.24 -13.17
CA PHE A 105 4.77 2.52 -13.26
C PHE A 105 5.56 1.39 -13.94
N MET A 106 5.24 0.13 -13.68
CA MET A 106 5.92 -1.03 -14.29
C MET A 106 5.61 -1.10 -15.79
N LEU A 107 4.39 -0.75 -16.21
CA LEU A 107 4.05 -0.61 -17.63
C LEU A 107 4.87 0.50 -18.28
N TYR A 108 4.96 1.67 -17.63
CA TYR A 108 5.80 2.79 -18.08
C TYR A 108 7.26 2.38 -18.18
N ARG A 109 7.79 1.70 -17.16
CA ARG A 109 9.18 1.24 -17.12
C ARG A 109 9.51 0.26 -18.24
N SER A 110 8.60 -0.64 -18.59
CA SER A 110 8.80 -1.56 -19.70
C SER A 110 8.79 -0.88 -21.07
N GLU A 111 7.99 0.16 -21.26
CA GLU A 111 7.95 0.95 -22.50
C GLU A 111 9.17 1.87 -22.60
N ARG A 112 9.43 2.67 -21.56
CA ARG A 112 10.57 3.60 -21.51
C ARG A 112 11.91 2.88 -21.48
N GLY A 113 11.99 1.76 -20.78
CA GLY A 113 13.20 0.95 -20.70
C GLY A 113 13.59 0.32 -22.05
N ARG A 114 12.62 -0.04 -22.90
CA ARG A 114 12.89 -0.47 -24.29
C ARG A 114 13.45 0.69 -25.10
N TYR A 115 12.76 1.83 -25.09
CA TYR A 115 13.23 3.05 -25.77
C TYR A 115 14.66 3.48 -25.37
N ILE A 116 15.01 3.40 -24.08
CA ILE A 116 16.36 3.71 -23.60
C ILE A 116 17.39 2.70 -24.13
N LYS A 117 17.07 1.40 -24.11
CA LYS A 117 17.97 0.35 -24.65
C LYS A 117 18.18 0.48 -26.15
N ASP A 118 17.14 0.86 -26.88
CA ASP A 118 17.20 1.00 -28.34
C ASP A 118 18.08 2.18 -28.77
N ARG A 119 18.19 3.23 -27.94
CA ARG A 119 18.99 4.43 -28.24
C ARG A 119 20.37 4.45 -27.60
N LEU A 120 20.52 3.84 -26.43
CA LEU A 120 21.77 3.80 -25.69
C LEU A 120 22.23 2.35 -25.63
N TYR A 121 23.14 2.01 -26.53
CA TYR A 121 23.85 0.72 -26.51
C TYR A 121 24.59 0.58 -25.17
N GLU A 122 24.57 -0.63 -24.58
CA GLU A 122 25.29 -0.99 -23.34
C GLU A 122 24.87 -0.31 -22.02
N ILE A 123 23.70 0.32 -21.94
CA ILE A 123 23.25 0.87 -20.65
C ILE A 123 22.85 -0.23 -19.63
N ASN A 124 23.45 -0.20 -18.44
CA ASN A 124 23.13 -1.13 -17.36
C ASN A 124 21.67 -0.98 -16.89
N GLN A 125 21.00 -2.09 -16.58
CA GLN A 125 19.65 -2.15 -16.03
C GLN A 125 19.46 -1.25 -14.79
N THR A 126 20.48 -1.05 -13.96
CA THR A 126 20.44 -0.14 -12.80
C THR A 126 20.25 1.31 -13.25
N MET A 127 20.95 1.74 -14.31
CA MET A 127 20.84 3.09 -14.86
C MET A 127 19.48 3.31 -15.53
N ILE A 128 18.98 2.33 -16.27
CA ILE A 128 17.62 2.36 -16.84
C ILE A 128 16.59 2.57 -15.72
N SER A 129 16.70 1.81 -14.63
CA SER A 129 15.75 1.87 -13.52
C SER A 129 15.76 3.24 -12.84
N ARG A 130 16.96 3.79 -12.59
CA ARG A 130 17.14 5.11 -12.00
C ARG A 130 16.56 6.21 -12.90
N ASN A 131 16.87 6.16 -14.21
CA ASN A 131 16.40 7.15 -15.17
C ASN A 131 14.87 7.10 -15.33
N THR A 132 14.29 5.91 -15.53
CA THR A 132 12.83 5.74 -15.62
C THR A 132 12.12 6.22 -14.35
N SER A 133 12.64 5.95 -13.15
CA SER A 133 12.04 6.43 -11.91
C SER A 133 12.08 7.96 -11.78
N LYS A 134 13.16 8.61 -12.26
CA LYS A 134 13.23 10.08 -12.34
C LYS A 134 12.21 10.61 -13.35
N SER A 135 12.22 10.05 -14.55
CA SER A 135 11.32 10.45 -15.65
C SER A 135 9.85 10.34 -15.24
N TRP A 136 9.42 9.23 -14.63
CA TRP A 136 8.04 9.03 -14.17
C TRP A 136 7.52 10.12 -13.22
N LYS A 137 8.40 10.70 -12.39
CA LYS A 137 8.01 11.78 -11.46
C LYS A 137 7.81 13.12 -12.18
N SER A 138 8.55 13.35 -13.26
CA SER A 138 8.44 14.55 -14.10
C SER A 138 7.48 14.41 -15.27
N GLU A 139 6.96 13.21 -15.55
CA GLU A 139 6.00 12.99 -16.63
C GLU A 139 4.71 13.82 -16.43
N PRO A 140 4.16 14.38 -17.51
CA PRO A 140 2.93 15.15 -17.44
C PRO A 140 1.75 14.25 -17.02
N PRO A 141 0.70 14.81 -16.38
CA PRO A 141 -0.43 14.04 -15.88
C PRO A 141 -1.11 13.16 -16.94
N GLU A 142 -1.18 13.61 -18.18
CA GLU A 142 -1.82 12.93 -19.31
C GLU A 142 -1.14 11.59 -19.61
N VAL A 143 0.20 11.55 -19.57
CA VAL A 143 0.98 10.32 -19.76
C VAL A 143 0.69 9.35 -18.61
N ARG A 144 0.70 9.84 -17.36
CA ARG A 144 0.40 9.00 -16.20
C ARG A 144 -1.02 8.43 -16.27
N GLU A 145 -2.01 9.23 -16.68
CA GLU A 145 -3.39 8.76 -16.88
C GLU A 145 -3.50 7.72 -18.00
N ARG A 146 -2.76 7.84 -19.10
CA ARG A 146 -2.68 6.80 -20.15
C ARG A 146 -2.23 5.45 -19.58
N PHE A 147 -1.20 5.44 -18.72
CA PHE A 147 -0.70 4.21 -18.10
C PHE A 147 -1.64 3.66 -17.02
N LYS A 148 -2.28 4.51 -16.22
CA LYS A 148 -3.36 4.09 -15.31
C LYS A 148 -4.55 3.49 -16.07
N GLY A 149 -4.90 4.05 -17.22
CA GLY A 149 -5.91 3.50 -18.13
C GLY A 149 -5.56 2.08 -18.57
N ARG A 150 -4.32 1.87 -19.05
CA ARG A 150 -3.81 0.54 -19.42
C ARG A 150 -3.76 -0.43 -18.24
N GLN A 151 -3.35 0.01 -17.07
CA GLN A 151 -3.35 -0.81 -15.86
C GLN A 151 -4.78 -1.27 -15.50
N ARG A 152 -5.77 -0.37 -15.58
CA ARG A 152 -7.18 -0.71 -15.33
C ARG A 152 -7.69 -1.75 -16.33
N GLU A 153 -7.32 -1.65 -17.61
CA GLU A 153 -7.66 -2.66 -18.63
C GLU A 153 -7.01 -4.02 -18.32
N LEU A 154 -5.70 -4.05 -18.09
CA LEU A 154 -5.00 -5.30 -17.75
C LEU A 154 -5.56 -5.94 -16.49
N LYS A 155 -5.90 -5.15 -15.46
CA LYS A 155 -6.57 -5.64 -14.27
C LYS A 155 -7.92 -6.27 -14.60
N ARG A 156 -8.73 -5.63 -15.46
CA ARG A 156 -10.00 -6.20 -15.92
C ARG A 156 -9.84 -7.50 -16.70
N GLN A 157 -8.79 -7.62 -17.52
CA GLN A 157 -8.46 -8.85 -18.25
C GLN A 157 -7.97 -9.95 -17.31
N HIS A 158 -7.14 -9.62 -16.34
CA HIS A 158 -6.63 -10.53 -15.32
C HIS A 158 -7.74 -11.07 -14.41
N ASP A 159 -8.61 -10.18 -13.92
CA ASP A 159 -9.79 -10.56 -13.13
C ASP A 159 -10.71 -11.49 -13.95
N PHE A 160 -10.80 -11.27 -15.26
CA PHE A 160 -11.53 -12.15 -16.17
C PHE A 160 -10.86 -13.52 -16.36
N MET A 161 -9.56 -13.57 -16.66
CA MET A 161 -8.85 -14.85 -16.77
C MET A 161 -8.96 -15.65 -15.48
N LYS A 162 -8.91 -14.96 -14.34
CA LYS A 162 -9.11 -15.57 -13.03
C LYS A 162 -10.52 -16.13 -12.87
N LEU A 163 -11.54 -15.40 -13.29
CA LEU A 163 -12.92 -15.88 -13.31
C LEU A 163 -13.11 -17.10 -14.22
N GLN A 164 -12.54 -17.06 -15.42
CA GLN A 164 -12.65 -18.15 -16.38
C GLN A 164 -11.97 -19.41 -15.84
N TRP A 165 -10.74 -19.28 -15.33
CA TRP A 165 -10.03 -20.40 -14.72
C TRP A 165 -10.85 -21.03 -13.59
N ILE A 166 -11.48 -20.21 -12.74
CA ILE A 166 -12.34 -20.71 -11.66
C ILE A 166 -13.53 -21.49 -12.22
N LYS A 167 -14.19 -20.98 -13.27
CA LYS A 167 -15.32 -21.69 -13.90
C LYS A 167 -14.87 -23.04 -14.45
N ASP A 168 -13.74 -23.06 -15.15
CA ASP A 168 -13.23 -24.27 -15.81
C ASP A 168 -12.77 -25.34 -14.79
N ASN A 169 -12.24 -24.91 -13.64
CA ASN A 169 -11.71 -25.79 -12.60
C ASN A 169 -12.71 -26.00 -11.44
N PHE A 170 -13.95 -25.52 -11.59
CA PHE A 170 -14.92 -25.51 -10.51
C PHE A 170 -15.26 -26.92 -10.02
N GLU A 171 -15.58 -27.82 -10.96
CA GLU A 171 -15.91 -29.20 -10.63
C GLU A 171 -14.71 -29.97 -10.10
N GLU A 172 -13.49 -29.67 -10.55
CA GLU A 172 -12.27 -30.30 -10.01
C GLU A 172 -12.02 -29.87 -8.56
N VAL A 173 -12.14 -28.58 -8.25
CA VAL A 173 -12.03 -28.06 -6.87
C VAL A 173 -13.13 -28.65 -5.97
N LYS A 174 -14.34 -28.80 -6.50
CA LYS A 174 -15.47 -29.42 -5.81
C LYS A 174 -15.24 -30.90 -5.55
N ASN A 175 -14.69 -31.64 -6.52
CA ASN A 175 -14.35 -33.06 -6.39
C ASN A 175 -13.19 -33.28 -5.41
N LEU A 176 -12.16 -32.42 -5.43
CA LEU A 176 -11.07 -32.39 -4.45
C LEU A 176 -11.58 -32.16 -3.03
N ALA A 177 -12.51 -31.21 -2.85
CA ALA A 177 -13.13 -30.98 -1.55
C ALA A 177 -13.93 -32.21 -1.08
N ALA A 178 -14.71 -32.83 -1.98
CA ALA A 178 -15.49 -34.01 -1.66
C ALA A 178 -14.62 -35.24 -1.30
N SER A 179 -13.50 -35.46 -2.01
CA SER A 179 -12.62 -36.61 -1.79
C SER A 179 -11.86 -36.56 -0.47
N GLU A 180 -11.60 -35.37 0.07
CA GLU A 180 -11.01 -35.20 1.41
C GLU A 180 -12.05 -35.28 2.55
N GLY A 181 -13.27 -35.73 2.27
CA GLY A 181 -14.33 -35.85 3.28
C GLY A 181 -14.81 -34.50 3.81
N MET A 182 -14.44 -33.41 3.15
CA MET A 182 -15.08 -32.12 3.38
C MET A 182 -16.42 -32.17 2.67
N GLU A 183 -17.44 -32.57 3.43
CA GLU A 183 -18.81 -32.22 3.06
C GLU A 183 -18.82 -30.69 2.95
N ILE A 184 -18.81 -30.17 1.72
CA ILE A 184 -19.01 -28.75 1.44
C ILE A 184 -20.31 -28.46 2.17
N SER A 185 -20.19 -27.85 3.35
CA SER A 185 -21.33 -27.57 4.19
C SER A 185 -22.34 -26.94 3.28
N LYS A 186 -23.56 -27.51 3.20
CA LYS A 186 -24.69 -26.97 2.43
C LYS A 186 -24.98 -25.48 2.73
N ARG A 187 -24.22 -24.85 3.65
CA ARG A 187 -24.28 -23.47 4.11
C ARG A 187 -23.21 -22.53 3.53
N ARG A 188 -22.17 -22.98 2.81
CA ARG A 188 -21.19 -22.07 2.17
C ARG A 188 -21.16 -22.27 0.66
N ASP A 189 -21.50 -21.20 -0.07
CA ASP A 189 -21.36 -21.16 -1.52
C ASP A 189 -19.89 -21.37 -1.93
N PRO A 190 -19.60 -22.23 -2.91
CA PRO A 190 -18.26 -22.45 -3.46
C PRO A 190 -17.54 -21.15 -3.89
N GLU A 191 -18.29 -20.11 -4.23
CA GLU A 191 -17.79 -18.78 -4.57
C GLU A 191 -17.17 -18.03 -3.37
N ASP A 192 -17.64 -18.31 -2.15
CA ASP A 192 -17.03 -17.81 -0.91
C ASP A 192 -15.68 -18.52 -0.61
N TYR A 193 -15.48 -19.74 -1.11
CA TYR A 193 -14.26 -20.55 -0.89
C TYR A 193 -13.02 -19.96 -1.57
N LEU A 194 -13.21 -19.30 -2.70
CA LEU A 194 -12.11 -18.70 -3.47
C LEU A 194 -11.80 -17.27 -3.02
N GLY A 195 -12.60 -16.68 -2.12
CA GLY A 195 -12.39 -15.33 -1.59
C GLY A 195 -12.43 -14.23 -2.66
N LEU A 196 -12.88 -14.53 -3.88
CA LEU A 196 -12.96 -13.55 -4.96
C LEU A 196 -14.17 -12.62 -4.83
N PHE A 197 -15.25 -13.08 -4.20
CA PHE A 197 -16.53 -12.38 -4.20
C PHE A 197 -17.21 -12.40 -2.84
N SER A 198 -16.44 -12.33 -1.75
CA SER A 198 -17.03 -12.21 -0.42
C SER A 198 -17.91 -10.96 -0.41
N SER A 199 -19.22 -11.19 -0.51
CA SER A 199 -20.19 -10.14 -0.27
C SER A 199 -20.11 -9.83 1.21
N PRO A 200 -20.15 -8.55 1.61
CA PRO A 200 -20.01 -8.20 3.01
C PRO A 200 -20.97 -9.04 3.85
N ASN A 201 -20.43 -9.72 4.86
CA ASN A 201 -21.23 -10.42 5.85
C ASN A 201 -22.29 -9.43 6.39
N THR A 202 -23.48 -9.92 6.71
CA THR A 202 -24.55 -9.19 7.40
C THR A 202 -24.03 -8.23 8.47
N PHE A 203 -23.12 -8.67 9.35
CA PHE A 203 -22.54 -7.80 10.39
C PHE A 203 -21.69 -6.67 9.82
N MET A 204 -20.97 -6.89 8.71
CA MET A 204 -20.16 -5.84 8.08
C MET A 204 -21.03 -4.74 7.46
N LEU A 205 -22.21 -5.08 6.94
CA LEU A 205 -23.18 -4.08 6.48
C LEU A 205 -23.66 -3.24 7.65
N TYR A 206 -24.14 -3.88 8.72
CA TYR A 206 -24.57 -3.21 9.95
C TYR A 206 -23.49 -2.30 10.53
N ARG A 207 -22.27 -2.82 10.68
CA ARG A 207 -21.13 -2.09 11.20
C ARG A 207 -20.83 -0.86 10.36
N ASN A 208 -20.91 -0.93 9.03
CA ASN A 208 -20.60 0.21 8.17
C ASN A 208 -21.62 1.34 8.32
N ASP A 209 -22.87 1.03 8.60
CA ASP A 209 -23.90 2.04 8.84
C ASP A 209 -23.77 2.63 10.25
N LYS A 210 -23.55 1.79 11.27
CA LYS A 210 -23.23 2.27 12.63
C LYS A 210 -21.94 3.06 12.72
N LEU A 211 -20.94 2.72 11.91
CA LEU A 211 -19.69 3.48 11.83
C LEU A 211 -19.94 4.94 11.43
N LYS A 212 -20.85 5.19 10.49
CA LYS A 212 -21.20 6.56 10.06
C LYS A 212 -21.89 7.33 11.18
N GLU A 213 -22.83 6.69 11.88
CA GLU A 213 -23.56 7.27 13.01
C GLU A 213 -22.63 7.64 14.18
N ILE A 214 -21.74 6.71 14.54
CA ILE A 214 -20.79 6.90 15.66
C ILE A 214 -19.76 7.97 15.32
N LEU A 215 -19.22 7.99 14.09
CA LEU A 215 -18.26 9.00 13.66
C LEU A 215 -18.88 10.38 13.49
N ALA A 216 -20.16 10.48 13.14
CA ALA A 216 -20.88 11.75 13.10
C ALA A 216 -21.04 12.34 14.50
N SER A 217 -21.30 11.50 15.50
CA SER A 217 -21.46 11.93 16.89
C SER A 217 -20.12 12.21 17.58
N ASN A 218 -19.06 11.49 17.20
CA ASN A 218 -17.75 11.56 17.84
C ASN A 218 -16.62 11.57 16.79
N PRO A 219 -16.42 12.72 16.10
CA PRO A 219 -15.34 12.85 15.14
C PRO A 219 -13.99 12.73 15.87
N GLY A 220 -13.22 11.70 15.55
CA GLY A 220 -11.91 11.43 16.16
C GLY A 220 -11.80 10.09 16.90
N LEU A 221 -12.91 9.34 17.03
CA LEU A 221 -12.84 8.00 17.60
C LEU A 221 -12.00 7.05 16.73
N ASN A 222 -11.18 6.24 17.40
CA ASN A 222 -10.38 5.21 16.75
C ASN A 222 -11.30 4.10 16.18
N GLN A 223 -11.04 3.69 14.95
CA GLN A 223 -11.75 2.60 14.26
C GLN A 223 -11.87 1.32 15.08
N LYS A 224 -10.86 0.98 15.90
CA LYS A 224 -10.92 -0.20 16.79
C LYS A 224 -12.04 -0.09 17.84
N VAL A 225 -12.19 1.10 18.42
CA VAL A 225 -13.22 1.39 19.43
C VAL A 225 -14.60 1.34 18.78
N VAL A 226 -14.76 1.97 17.61
CA VAL A 226 -16.04 1.95 16.88
C VAL A 226 -16.44 0.51 16.48
N SER A 227 -15.45 -0.31 16.11
CA SER A 227 -15.70 -1.73 15.79
C SER A 227 -16.21 -2.51 17.00
N ALA A 228 -15.65 -2.26 18.18
CA ALA A 228 -16.06 -2.90 19.43
C ALA A 228 -17.47 -2.46 19.85
N MET A 229 -17.78 -1.16 19.72
CA MET A 229 -19.12 -0.61 19.95
C MET A 229 -20.14 -1.27 19.01
N ALA A 230 -19.91 -1.24 17.69
CA ALA A 230 -20.82 -1.87 16.73
C ALA A 230 -21.00 -3.37 16.97
N ALA A 231 -19.96 -4.08 17.43
CA ALA A 231 -20.07 -5.50 17.79
C ALA A 231 -20.92 -5.72 19.05
N SER A 232 -20.82 -4.83 20.05
CA SER A 232 -21.67 -4.82 21.23
C SER A 232 -23.13 -4.54 20.85
N ASP A 233 -23.36 -3.50 20.06
CA ASP A 233 -24.69 -3.11 19.60
C ASP A 233 -25.34 -4.24 18.81
N TRP A 234 -24.59 -4.88 17.89
CA TRP A 234 -25.08 -6.03 17.13
C TRP A 234 -25.55 -7.20 18.00
N LYS A 235 -24.93 -7.44 19.16
CA LYS A 235 -25.38 -8.52 20.07
C LYS A 235 -26.76 -8.20 20.63
N HIS A 236 -26.99 -6.95 21.04
CA HIS A 236 -28.24 -6.48 21.65
C HIS A 236 -29.31 -6.07 20.63
N GLU A 237 -28.93 -5.95 19.36
CA GLU A 237 -29.83 -5.57 18.28
C GLU A 237 -30.98 -6.57 18.09
N SER A 238 -32.15 -6.06 17.72
CA SER A 238 -33.36 -6.85 17.57
C SER A 238 -33.24 -7.90 16.45
N LYS A 239 -34.03 -8.98 16.55
CA LYS A 239 -34.07 -10.03 15.52
C LYS A 239 -34.54 -9.49 14.17
N GLU A 240 -35.45 -8.52 14.18
CA GLU A 240 -35.99 -7.88 12.98
C GLU A 240 -34.90 -7.12 12.20
N VAL A 241 -34.10 -6.31 12.90
CA VAL A 241 -32.97 -5.59 12.29
C VAL A 241 -31.94 -6.58 11.74
N LYS A 242 -31.63 -7.64 12.49
CA LYS A 242 -30.72 -8.70 12.01
C LYS A 242 -31.22 -9.37 10.74
N GLU A 243 -32.52 -9.68 10.65
CA GLU A 243 -33.11 -10.29 9.45
C GLU A 243 -33.17 -9.30 8.28
N TRP A 244 -33.39 -8.00 8.54
CA TRP A 244 -33.31 -6.94 7.53
C TRP A 244 -31.92 -6.87 6.91
N TYR A 245 -30.85 -6.80 7.71
CA TYR A 245 -29.49 -6.79 7.15
C TYR A 245 -29.14 -8.10 6.44
N LYS A 246 -29.72 -9.22 6.88
CA LYS A 246 -29.51 -10.54 6.25
C LYS A 246 -30.20 -10.60 4.88
N SER A 247 -31.41 -10.07 4.76
CA SER A 247 -32.10 -9.94 3.47
C SER A 247 -31.37 -8.95 2.55
N LEU A 248 -30.84 -7.85 3.10
CA LEU A 248 -30.01 -6.90 2.36
C LEU A 248 -28.73 -7.55 1.83
N SER A 249 -28.02 -8.32 2.66
CA SER A 249 -26.82 -9.05 2.24
C SER A 249 -27.14 -10.05 1.11
N LYS A 250 -28.26 -10.78 1.21
CA LYS A 250 -28.75 -11.66 0.13
C LYS A 250 -29.04 -10.88 -1.15
N LYS A 251 -29.73 -9.73 -1.06
CA LYS A 251 -30.02 -8.87 -2.21
C LYS A 251 -28.75 -8.35 -2.88
N MET A 252 -27.75 -7.93 -2.09
CA MET A 252 -26.45 -7.50 -2.62
C MET A 252 -25.71 -8.65 -3.31
N LYS A 253 -25.74 -9.87 -2.74
CA LYS A 253 -25.22 -11.07 -3.38
C LYS A 253 -25.88 -11.30 -4.75
N ALA A 254 -27.22 -11.31 -4.79
CA ALA A 254 -27.99 -11.51 -6.02
C ALA A 254 -27.72 -10.41 -7.08
N ASN A 255 -27.73 -9.14 -6.68
CA ASN A 255 -27.44 -8.02 -7.59
C ASN A 255 -26.02 -8.11 -8.16
N ARG A 256 -25.05 -8.54 -7.36
CA ARG A 256 -23.67 -8.74 -7.81
C ARG A 256 -23.57 -9.89 -8.82
N ILE A 257 -24.24 -11.01 -8.56
CA ILE A 257 -24.31 -12.14 -9.52
C ILE A 257 -24.92 -11.67 -10.84
N SER A 258 -26.02 -10.93 -10.79
CA SER A 258 -26.67 -10.35 -11.98
C SER A 258 -25.75 -9.40 -12.75
N LEU A 259 -25.03 -8.52 -12.05
CA LEU A 259 -24.04 -7.62 -12.66
C LEU A 259 -22.91 -8.39 -13.36
N ILE A 260 -22.42 -9.46 -12.74
CA ILE A 260 -21.40 -10.32 -13.34
C ILE A 260 -21.94 -10.96 -14.62
N ALA A 261 -23.17 -11.49 -14.59
CA ALA A 261 -23.81 -12.05 -15.78
C ALA A 261 -23.91 -11.02 -16.93
N GLN A 262 -24.34 -9.79 -16.63
CA GLN A 262 -24.41 -8.71 -17.64
C GLN A 262 -23.03 -8.32 -18.20
N ILE A 263 -21.98 -8.32 -17.37
CA ILE A 263 -20.61 -8.05 -17.82
C ILE A 263 -20.15 -9.13 -18.80
N GLU A 264 -20.47 -10.39 -18.52
CA GLU A 264 -20.14 -11.52 -19.38
C GLU A 264 -20.94 -11.49 -20.70
N GLU A 265 -22.22 -11.17 -20.66
CA GLU A 265 -23.07 -10.97 -21.85
C GLU A 265 -22.49 -9.87 -22.76
N LYS A 266 -22.16 -8.69 -22.21
CA LYS A 266 -21.53 -7.59 -22.96
C LYS A 266 -20.15 -7.96 -23.53
N ARG A 267 -19.46 -8.95 -22.97
CA ARG A 267 -18.19 -9.46 -23.51
C ARG A 267 -18.42 -10.41 -24.66
N ILE A 268 -19.40 -11.32 -24.54
CA ILE A 268 -19.79 -12.23 -25.62
C ILE A 268 -20.21 -11.39 -26.85
N LEU A 269 -21.06 -10.37 -26.64
CA LEU A 269 -21.47 -9.47 -27.71
C LEU A 269 -20.28 -8.73 -28.35
N ARG A 270 -19.31 -8.27 -27.56
CA ARG A 270 -18.09 -7.66 -28.12
C ARG A 270 -17.23 -8.64 -28.91
N ARG A 271 -17.11 -9.90 -28.49
CA ARG A 271 -16.39 -10.92 -29.27
C ARG A 271 -17.07 -11.20 -30.60
N ILE A 272 -18.39 -11.29 -30.60
CA ILE A 272 -19.18 -11.46 -31.83
C ILE A 272 -19.00 -10.23 -32.74
N ASN A 273 -19.03 -9.01 -32.18
CA ASN A 273 -18.92 -7.79 -32.96
C ASN A 273 -17.50 -7.50 -33.50
N ILE A 274 -16.44 -7.90 -32.76
CA ILE A 274 -15.03 -7.78 -33.22
C ILE A 274 -14.75 -8.76 -34.38
N SER A 275 -15.54 -9.81 -34.54
CA SER A 275 -15.48 -10.67 -35.74
C SER A 275 -15.96 -9.97 -37.02
N TYR A 276 -16.42 -8.72 -36.94
CA TYR A 276 -16.98 -7.97 -38.06
C TYR A 276 -16.44 -6.53 -38.09
N GLU A 277 -15.13 -6.35 -37.98
CA GLU A 277 -14.50 -5.06 -38.25
C GLU A 277 -13.82 -5.14 -39.63
N PRO A 278 -14.41 -4.53 -40.69
CA PRO A 278 -13.77 -4.49 -42.00
C PRO A 278 -12.45 -3.73 -41.88
N GLU A 279 -11.37 -4.27 -42.46
CA GLU A 279 -10.01 -3.75 -42.32
C GLU A 279 -9.96 -2.23 -42.54
N ILE A 280 -9.74 -1.50 -41.45
CA ILE A 280 -9.48 -0.05 -41.53
C ILE A 280 -8.02 0.10 -41.98
N PRO A 281 -7.75 0.83 -43.09
CA PRO A 281 -6.41 1.01 -43.60
C PRO A 281 -5.52 1.70 -42.56
N SER A 282 -4.35 1.10 -42.32
CA SER A 282 -3.35 1.53 -41.33
C SER A 282 -3.01 3.02 -41.42
N PRO A 283 -3.01 3.77 -40.30
CA PRO A 283 -2.58 5.16 -40.33
C PRO A 283 -1.06 5.26 -40.60
N PRO A 284 -0.61 6.31 -41.30
CA PRO A 284 0.80 6.50 -41.66
C PRO A 284 1.67 6.73 -40.42
N SER A 285 2.79 6.00 -40.37
CA SER A 285 3.74 5.83 -39.25
C SER A 285 4.53 7.07 -38.78
N SER A 286 3.96 8.28 -38.78
CA SER A 286 4.73 9.54 -38.64
C SER A 286 4.40 10.40 -37.41
N LEU A 287 4.07 9.81 -36.26
CA LEU A 287 4.02 10.57 -35.00
C LEU A 287 5.38 10.52 -34.29
N THR A 288 6.21 11.52 -34.58
CA THR A 288 7.52 11.73 -33.97
C THR A 288 7.35 12.09 -32.49
N PHE A 289 7.87 11.24 -31.62
CA PHE A 289 7.98 11.48 -30.19
C PHE A 289 8.94 12.67 -29.97
N VAL A 290 8.45 13.77 -29.43
CA VAL A 290 9.26 14.97 -29.17
C VAL A 290 10.28 14.65 -28.09
N ASP A 291 11.55 14.48 -28.50
CA ASP A 291 12.68 14.21 -27.64
C ASP A 291 13.02 15.43 -26.78
N HIS A 292 12.42 15.56 -25.60
CA HIS A 292 13.01 16.38 -24.53
C HIS A 292 14.23 15.61 -23.98
N PHE A 293 15.39 15.86 -24.60
CA PHE A 293 16.67 15.43 -24.08
C PHE A 293 16.90 16.12 -22.72
N ILE A 294 16.75 15.35 -21.64
CA ILE A 294 17.34 15.72 -20.35
C ILE A 294 18.84 15.52 -20.52
N THR A 295 19.58 16.61 -20.73
CA THR A 295 21.03 16.60 -20.67
C THR A 295 21.45 16.15 -19.28
N TYR A 296 22.10 14.99 -19.21
CA TYR A 296 22.63 14.44 -17.98
C TYR A 296 23.88 15.27 -17.61
N ASN A 297 23.82 15.97 -16.48
CA ASN A 297 25.00 16.58 -15.88
C ASN A 297 25.60 15.55 -14.91
N ASP A 298 26.66 14.85 -15.34
CA ASP A 298 27.28 13.72 -14.62
C ASP A 298 28.16 14.13 -13.43
N ASN A 299 28.04 15.37 -12.94
CA ASN A 299 28.97 15.95 -11.97
C ASN A 299 28.73 15.59 -10.49
N ASP A 300 27.82 14.66 -10.17
CA ASP A 300 27.47 14.33 -8.77
C ASP A 300 28.14 13.05 -8.21
N HIS A 301 29.29 12.64 -8.76
CA HIS A 301 30.06 11.47 -8.28
C HIS A 301 31.46 11.78 -7.74
N HIS A 302 31.67 12.95 -7.14
CA HIS A 302 32.78 13.15 -6.21
C HIS A 302 32.31 13.03 -4.76
N LYS A 303 32.37 11.79 -4.28
CA LYS A 303 32.42 11.46 -2.85
C LYS A 303 33.74 12.04 -2.31
N PRO A 304 33.74 12.88 -1.25
CA PRO A 304 34.99 13.40 -0.71
C PRO A 304 35.78 12.26 -0.07
N THR A 305 36.91 11.93 -0.68
CA THR A 305 37.95 11.09 -0.06
C THR A 305 38.53 11.86 1.13
N GLN A 306 38.54 11.22 2.30
CA GLN A 306 39.18 11.76 3.50
C GLN A 306 40.67 11.97 3.26
N PRO A 307 41.27 13.10 3.69
CA PRO A 307 42.71 13.32 3.57
C PRO A 307 43.44 12.64 4.73
N SER A 308 44.15 11.56 4.45
CA SER A 308 45.24 11.05 5.29
C SER A 308 46.57 11.61 4.78
N ASP A 309 47.22 12.38 5.65
CA ASP A 309 48.65 12.61 5.78
C ASP A 309 49.48 13.24 4.63
N ALA A 310 49.93 14.48 4.95
CA ALA A 310 51.13 15.22 4.50
C ALA A 310 51.05 16.13 3.25
N PRO A 311 51.92 17.16 3.12
CA PRO A 311 52.61 17.98 4.13
C PRO A 311 52.20 19.48 4.07
N LYS A 312 52.38 20.16 5.21
CA LYS A 312 52.22 21.62 5.33
C LYS A 312 53.40 22.30 4.64
N ASP A 313 53.19 22.86 3.45
CA ASP A 313 53.93 24.02 2.89
C ASP A 313 53.43 24.33 1.46
N SER A 314 52.33 25.09 1.35
CA SER A 314 51.95 25.74 0.07
C SER A 314 50.97 26.91 0.29
N VAL A 315 51.33 27.87 1.14
CA VAL A 315 50.56 29.11 1.39
C VAL A 315 50.72 30.15 0.25
N ALA A 316 51.08 29.76 -0.98
CA ALA A 316 51.47 30.71 -2.03
C ALA A 316 50.68 30.64 -3.34
N TYR A 317 49.51 29.99 -3.42
CA TYR A 317 48.82 29.84 -4.72
C TYR A 317 47.31 30.12 -4.75
N LEU A 318 46.81 30.99 -3.86
CA LEU A 318 45.40 31.43 -3.87
C LEU A 318 45.23 32.95 -3.82
N HIS A 319 46.08 33.69 -4.56
CA HIS A 319 45.90 35.13 -4.78
C HIS A 319 45.86 35.56 -6.25
N ARG A 320 45.65 34.62 -7.20
CA ARG A 320 45.72 34.91 -8.65
C ARG A 320 44.49 34.53 -9.48
N ILE A 321 43.32 34.30 -8.86
CA ILE A 321 42.06 34.03 -9.60
C ILE A 321 40.90 34.81 -8.96
N SER A 322 41.05 36.13 -8.80
CA SER A 322 39.94 37.01 -8.39
C SER A 322 39.97 38.37 -9.11
N SER A 323 40.53 38.43 -10.33
CA SER A 323 40.74 39.71 -11.04
C SER A 323 40.36 39.70 -12.52
N LEU A 324 39.42 38.86 -12.96
CA LEU A 324 39.05 38.78 -14.39
C LEU A 324 37.55 38.71 -14.71
N MET A 325 36.66 39.18 -13.83
CA MET A 325 35.23 39.30 -14.14
C MET A 325 34.65 40.60 -13.59
N ASN A 326 34.91 41.72 -14.29
CA ASN A 326 34.07 42.92 -14.22
C ASN A 326 33.54 43.18 -15.64
N PRO A 327 32.22 43.10 -15.89
CA PRO A 327 31.64 43.66 -17.09
C PRO A 327 31.45 45.18 -16.92
N VAL A 328 32.04 45.91 -17.86
CA VAL A 328 31.72 47.31 -18.17
C VAL A 328 30.24 47.41 -18.52
N SER A 329 29.52 48.31 -17.86
CA SER A 329 28.22 48.80 -18.31
C SER A 329 28.38 50.28 -18.58
N ASP A 330 28.51 50.62 -19.86
CA ASP A 330 28.38 51.98 -20.36
C ASP A 330 26.87 52.33 -20.37
N ASN A 331 26.53 53.43 -19.70
CA ASN A 331 25.28 54.16 -19.89
C ASN A 331 25.67 55.53 -20.46
N ASP A 332 25.21 55.81 -21.67
CA ASP A 332 24.80 57.14 -22.14
C ASP A 332 23.28 57.10 -22.39
#